data_AF-A0A660Y7I1-F1
#
_entry.id   AF-A0A660Y7I1-F1
#
_cell.length_a   1.000
_cell.length_b   1.000
_cell.length_c   1.000
_cell.angle_alpha   90.00
_cell.angle_beta   90.00
_cell.angle_gamma   90.00
#
_symmetry.space_group_name_H-M   'P 1'
#
loop_
_entity.id
_entity.type
_entity.pdbx_description
1 polymer ?
#
loop_
_entity_poly.entity_id
_entity_poly.type
_entity_poly.pdbx_seq_one_letter_code
_entity_poly.pdbx_strand_id
1 'polypeptide(L)'
;ACGLEGRKVLFATGEHSEVLYKSCRNIPDLRFRYSENLCAYDVVWADVVVFTQSGLLKLKEVFGDEGPSQDNSGASDHGEGEEAQGRE
;
A
#
# COMPACT_ATOMS: atom_id res chain seq x y z
N ALA A 1 17.74 8.84 -0.04
CA ALA A 1 17.17 8.37 -1.32
C ALA A 1 16.35 7.10 -1.05
N CYS A 2 15.23 6.88 -1.76
CA CYS A 2 14.29 5.77 -1.48
C CYS A 2 14.76 4.38 -1.94
N GLY A 3 16.04 4.19 -2.30
CA GLY A 3 16.59 2.87 -2.66
C GLY A 3 15.97 2.23 -3.93
N LEU A 4 15.61 3.06 -4.91
CA LEU A 4 14.95 2.64 -6.16
C LEU A 4 15.88 2.62 -7.38
N GLU A 5 17.16 2.86 -7.17
CA GLU A 5 18.15 2.93 -8.24
C GLU A 5 18.27 1.58 -8.97
N GLY A 6 18.23 1.61 -10.30
CA GLY A 6 18.37 0.43 -11.16
C GLY A 6 17.15 -0.51 -11.19
N ARG A 7 15.99 -0.11 -10.64
CA ARG A 7 14.77 -0.92 -10.63
C ARG A 7 13.69 -0.32 -11.52
N LYS A 8 12.85 -1.18 -12.10
CA LYS A 8 11.63 -0.77 -12.82
C LYS A 8 10.59 -0.33 -11.81
N VAL A 9 10.26 0.96 -11.84
CA VAL A 9 9.30 1.55 -10.91
C VAL A 9 7.99 1.86 -11.63
N LEU A 10 6.87 1.40 -11.07
CA LEU A 10 5.54 1.88 -11.43
C LEU A 10 5.11 2.91 -10.38
N PHE A 11 4.92 4.16 -10.80
CA PHE A 11 4.38 5.21 -9.96
C PHE A 11 2.92 5.49 -10.33
N ALA A 12 2.04 5.36 -9.34
CA ALA A 12 0.60 5.51 -9.49
C ALA A 12 0.05 6.61 -8.58
N THR A 13 -0.71 7.54 -9.16
CA THR A 13 -1.36 8.64 -8.44
C THR A 13 -2.86 8.66 -8.70
N GLY A 14 -3.64 9.17 -7.74
CA GLY A 14 -5.09 9.35 -7.86
C GLY A 14 -5.47 10.70 -8.49
N GLU A 15 -4.56 11.66 -8.43
CA GLU A 15 -4.80 13.04 -8.88
C GLU A 15 -4.12 13.31 -10.23
N HIS A 16 -4.83 13.99 -11.12
CA HIS A 16 -4.26 14.49 -12.37
C HIS A 16 -3.37 15.70 -12.10
N SER A 17 -2.07 15.45 -12.03
CA SER A 17 -1.05 16.49 -11.95
C SER A 17 -0.16 16.46 -13.18
N GLU A 18 -0.30 17.49 -14.02
CA GLU A 18 0.52 17.64 -15.22
C GLU A 18 2.01 17.82 -14.87
N VAL A 19 2.29 18.42 -13.70
CA VAL A 19 3.66 18.58 -13.18
C VAL A 19 4.29 17.23 -12.93
N LEU A 20 3.61 16.33 -12.21
CA LEU A 20 4.12 14.99 -11.94
C LEU A 20 4.34 14.20 -13.23
N TYR A 21 3.38 14.26 -14.16
CA TYR A 21 3.52 13.60 -15.46
C TYR A 21 4.74 14.11 -16.23
N LYS A 22 4.92 15.44 -16.32
CA LYS A 22 6.05 16.07 -17.02
C LYS A 22 7.40 15.73 -16.37
N SER A 23 7.45 15.62 -15.05
CA SER A 23 8.66 15.24 -14.30
C SER A 23 9.02 13.76 -14.48
N CYS A 24 8.02 12.87 -14.56
CA CYS A 24 8.26 11.42 -14.61
C CYS A 24 8.56 10.89 -16.02
N ARG A 25 8.01 11.50 -17.08
CA ARG A 25 8.02 10.93 -18.44
C ARG A 25 9.41 10.74 -19.08
N ASN A 26 10.46 11.33 -18.53
CA ASN A 26 11.83 11.25 -19.07
C ASN A 26 12.79 10.45 -18.17
N ILE A 27 12.27 9.80 -17.12
CA ILE A 27 13.08 8.98 -16.24
C ILE A 27 13.09 7.55 -16.81
N PRO A 28 14.26 6.98 -17.13
CA PRO A 28 14.35 5.60 -17.60
C PRO A 28 13.84 4.64 -16.51
N ASP A 29 13.25 3.53 -16.92
CA ASP A 29 12.72 2.50 -16.04
C ASP A 29 11.62 2.99 -15.05
N LEU A 30 11.01 4.14 -15.34
CA LEU A 30 9.84 4.64 -14.61
C LEU A 30 8.59 4.62 -15.52
N ARG A 31 7.54 3.94 -15.08
CA ARG A 31 6.19 4.07 -15.65
C ARG A 31 5.33 4.92 -14.73
N PHE A 32 4.69 5.93 -15.31
CA PHE A 32 3.71 6.76 -14.63
C PHE A 32 2.29 6.37 -15.06
N ARG A 33 1.39 6.14 -14.10
CA ARG A 33 -0.02 5.84 -14.35
C ARG A 33 -0.93 6.61 -13.40
N TYR A 34 -2.12 6.94 -13.91
CA TYR A 34 -3.24 7.27 -13.04
C TYR A 34 -3.83 5.96 -12.52
N SER A 35 -4.27 5.95 -11.27
CA SER A 35 -4.73 4.72 -10.60
C SER A 35 -5.94 4.09 -11.27
N GLU A 36 -6.77 4.90 -11.94
CA GLU A 36 -7.91 4.47 -12.76
C GLU A 36 -7.51 3.78 -14.08
N ASN A 37 -6.30 4.04 -14.58
CA ASN A 37 -5.77 3.50 -15.83
C ASN A 37 -4.76 2.37 -15.59
N LEU A 38 -4.68 1.89 -14.35
CA LEU A 38 -3.71 0.89 -13.96
C LEU A 38 -4.18 -0.49 -14.45
N CYS A 39 -3.27 -1.23 -15.10
CA CYS A 39 -3.57 -2.55 -15.62
C CYS A 39 -2.59 -3.59 -15.09
N ALA A 40 -2.97 -4.87 -15.14
CA ALA A 40 -2.11 -5.97 -14.69
C ALA A 40 -0.74 -5.99 -15.40
N TYR A 41 -0.69 -5.58 -16.67
CA TYR A 41 0.56 -5.50 -17.43
C TYR A 41 1.56 -4.49 -16.83
N ASP A 42 1.06 -3.37 -16.29
CA ASP A 42 1.93 -2.38 -15.64
C ASP A 42 2.50 -2.92 -14.33
N VAL A 43 1.69 -3.68 -13.56
CA VAL A 43 2.13 -4.30 -12.31
C VAL A 43 3.19 -5.38 -12.55
N VAL A 44 2.95 -6.27 -13.52
CA VAL A 44 3.87 -7.36 -13.85
C VAL A 44 5.20 -6.84 -14.42
N TRP A 45 5.20 -5.68 -15.08
CA TRP A 45 6.42 -5.07 -15.60
C TRP A 45 7.34 -4.49 -14.53
N ALA A 46 6.80 -4.09 -13.38
CA ALA A 46 7.52 -3.33 -12.35
C ALA A 46 8.15 -4.22 -11.28
N ASP A 47 9.34 -3.83 -10.84
CA ASP A 47 10.00 -4.42 -9.67
C ASP A 47 9.47 -3.80 -8.37
N VAL A 48 9.07 -2.52 -8.42
CA VAL A 48 8.52 -1.78 -7.29
C VAL A 48 7.33 -0.95 -7.74
N VAL A 49 6.23 -1.03 -6.99
CA VAL A 49 5.04 -0.19 -7.20
C VAL A 49 4.96 0.84 -6.07
N VAL A 50 4.83 2.11 -6.44
CA VAL A 50 4.73 3.24 -5.53
C VAL A 50 3.40 3.95 -5.76
N PHE A 51 2.64 4.11 -4.68
CA PHE A 51 1.36 4.81 -4.70
C PHE A 51 1.45 6.12 -3.90
N THR A 52 0.79 7.17 -4.38
CA THR A 52 0.36 8.24 -3.48
C THR A 52 -0.80 7.74 -2.60
N GLN A 53 -1.03 8.38 -1.45
CA GLN A 53 -2.18 8.01 -0.61
C GLN A 53 -3.50 8.11 -1.38
N SER A 54 -3.68 9.17 -2.18
CA SER A 54 -4.83 9.35 -3.06
C SER A 54 -4.92 8.27 -4.15
N GLY A 55 -3.78 7.84 -4.70
CA GLY A 55 -3.73 6.77 -5.69
C GLY A 55 -4.16 5.42 -5.12
N LEU A 56 -3.70 5.10 -3.91
CA LEU A 56 -4.10 3.86 -3.24
C LEU A 56 -5.59 3.82 -2.91
N LEU A 57 -6.17 4.94 -2.45
CA LEU A 57 -7.60 5.04 -2.19
C LEU A 57 -8.41 4.82 -3.47
N LYS A 58 -8.04 5.53 -4.55
CA LYS A 58 -8.73 5.39 -5.84
C LYS A 58 -8.58 4.01 -6.46
N LEU A 59 -7.43 3.35 -6.25
CA LEU A 59 -7.25 1.94 -6.63
C LEU A 59 -8.24 1.03 -5.87
N LYS A 60 -8.38 1.22 -4.54
CA LYS A 60 -9.33 0.46 -3.73
C LYS A 60 -10.78 0.70 -4.15
N GLU A 61 -11.15 1.90 -4.57
CA GLU A 61 -12.50 2.17 -5.09
C GLU A 61 -12.81 1.38 -6.36
N VAL A 62 -11.80 1.19 -7.24
CA VAL A 62 -11.98 0.52 -8.53
C VAL A 62 -11.85 -1.00 -8.42
N PHE A 63 -10.94 -1.49 -7.58
CA PHE A 63 -10.55 -2.90 -7.52
C PHE A 63 -10.76 -3.56 -6.15
N GLY A 64 -11.07 -2.78 -5.12
CA GLY A 64 -11.29 -3.30 -3.77
C GLY A 64 -12.66 -3.93 -3.66
N ASP A 65 -12.69 -5.26 -3.67
CA ASP A 65 -13.76 -6.01 -3.04
C ASP A 65 -13.52 -5.89 -1.52
N GLU A 66 -14.50 -5.45 -0.72
CA GLU A 66 -14.41 -5.48 0.75
C GLU A 66 -14.35 -6.94 1.22
N GLY A 67 -13.18 -7.57 1.09
CA GLY A 67 -12.85 -8.79 1.81
C GLY A 67 -12.77 -8.49 3.31
N PRO A 68 -13.23 -9.42 4.17
CA PRO A 68 -13.59 -9.12 5.55
C PRO A 68 -12.41 -8.53 6.32
N SER A 69 -12.71 -7.45 7.04
CA SER A 69 -11.88 -6.83 8.07
C SER A 69 -11.22 -7.90 8.94
N GLN A 70 -9.90 -8.06 8.85
CA GLN A 70 -9.12 -8.70 9.89
C GLN A 70 -8.88 -7.69 11.00
N ASP A 71 -9.83 -7.62 11.94
CA ASP A 71 -9.59 -7.18 13.30
C ASP A 71 -8.74 -8.24 14.02
N ASN A 72 -7.43 -8.21 13.82
CA ASN A 72 -6.52 -8.95 14.69
C ASN A 72 -6.35 -8.20 16.02
N SER A 73 -7.42 -8.10 16.81
CA SER A 73 -7.32 -7.96 18.27
C SER A 73 -7.14 -9.36 18.86
N GLY A 74 -5.92 -9.88 18.67
CA GLY A 74 -5.46 -11.10 19.31
C GLY A 74 -5.62 -10.99 20.83
N ALA A 75 -6.26 -12.01 21.39
CA ALA A 75 -6.38 -12.24 22.81
C ALA A 75 -5.02 -12.20 23.53
N SER A 76 -4.96 -11.46 24.63
CA SER A 76 -4.14 -11.81 25.78
C SER A 76 -5.07 -12.02 26.97
N ASP A 77 -5.68 -13.19 27.00
CA ASP A 77 -6.11 -13.81 28.25
C ASP A 77 -4.84 -14.27 28.98
N HIS A 78 -4.46 -13.55 30.02
CA HIS A 78 -3.55 -14.03 31.05
C HIS A 78 -4.21 -13.72 32.40
N GLY A 79 -5.07 -14.64 32.83
CA GLY A 79 -5.48 -14.73 34.23
C GLY A 79 -4.28 -15.16 35.06
N GLU A 80 -3.66 -14.21 35.76
CA GLU A 80 -2.78 -14.51 36.87
C GLU A 80 -3.64 -14.88 38.08
N GLY A 81 -3.64 -16.17 38.42
CA GLY A 81 -4.19 -16.65 39.67
C GLY A 81 -3.25 -16.31 40.82
N GLU A 82 -3.58 -15.28 41.61
CA GLU A 82 -2.91 -15.01 42.87
C GLU A 82 -3.54 -15.81 44.02
N GLU A 83 -2.81 -16.86 44.38
CA GLU A 83 -2.38 -17.21 45.75
C GLU A 83 -3.40 -17.26 46.90
N ALA A 84 -3.62 -18.48 47.37
CA ALA A 84 -4.21 -18.77 48.67
C ALA A 84 -3.27 -18.38 49.83
N GLN A 85 -3.76 -17.57 50.78
CA GLN A 85 -3.29 -17.61 52.18
C GLN A 85 -4.24 -16.91 53.18
N GLY A 86 -4.85 -17.71 54.06
CA GLY A 86 -4.76 -17.55 55.52
C GLY A 86 -5.73 -16.64 56.31
N ARG A 87 -6.38 -17.28 57.31
CA ARG A 87 -6.99 -16.76 58.57
C ARG A 87 -8.26 -15.90 58.43
N GLU A 88 -9.29 -16.05 59.27
CA GLU A 88 -9.35 -16.40 60.71
C GLU A 88 -10.45 -17.42 61.06
#